data_AF-A0A1W1EDD5-F1
#
_entry.id   AF-A0A1W1EDD5-F1
#
_cell.length_a   1.000
_cell.length_b   1.000
_cell.length_c   1.000
_cell.angle_alpha   90.00
_cell.angle_beta   90.00
_cell.angle_gamma   90.00
#
_symmetry.space_group_name_H-M   'P 1'
#
loop_
_entity.id
_entity.type
_entity.pdbx_description
1 polymer ?
#
loop_
_entity_poly.entity_id
_entity_poly.type
_entity_poly.pdbx_seq_one_letter_code
_entity_poly.pdbx_strand_id
1 'polypeptide(L)' 'MKVMKIASLITGVIFALFGILLLAQMWATIMPWDIFIKLSITALIVIVITFGLALLYREYMEEKSMKEEKYLD' A
#
# COMPACT_ATOMS: atom_id res chain seq x y z
N MET A 1 -15.12 -5.47 4.18
CA MET A 1 -14.14 -5.63 5.29
C MET A 1 -12.90 -6.47 4.96
N LYS A 2 -13.00 -7.66 4.32
CA LYS A 2 -11.82 -8.53 4.08
C LYS A 2 -10.77 -7.90 3.16
N VAL A 3 -11.20 -7.24 2.07
CA VAL A 3 -10.30 -6.61 1.08
C VAL A 3 -9.46 -5.49 1.68
N MET A 4 -10.06 -4.57 2.45
CA MET A 4 -9.32 -3.49 3.13
C MET A 4 -8.30 -4.03 4.14
N LYS A 5 -8.64 -5.07 4.90
CA LYS A 5 -7.69 -5.69 5.85
C LYS A 5 -6.50 -6.34 5.14
N ILE A 6 -6.74 -6.99 4.00
CA ILE A 6 -5.68 -7.61 3.20
C ILE A 6 -4.80 -6.52 2.57
N ALA A 7 -5.41 -5.49 1.97
CA ALA A 7 -4.67 -4.37 1.38
C ALA A 7 -3.81 -3.65 2.43
N SER A 8 -4.38 -3.33 3.60
CA SER A 8 -3.64 -2.67 4.68
C SER A 8 -2.51 -3.54 5.24
N LEU A 9 -2.72 -4.85 5.35
CA LEU A 9 -1.71 -5.79 5.80
C LEU A 9 -0.55 -5.87 4.80
N ILE A 10 -0.85 -6.01 3.51
CA ILE A 10 0.15 -6.07 2.44
C ILE A 10 0.96 -4.78 2.41
N THR A 11 0.30 -3.61 2.38
CA THR A 11 1.00 -2.32 2.37
C THR A 11 1.83 -2.12 3.62
N GLY A 12 1.32 -2.49 4.80
CA GLY A 12 2.02 -2.37 6.07
C GLY A 12 3.27 -3.25 6.15
N VAL A 13 3.17 -4.51 5.71
CA VAL A 13 4.32 -5.43 5.68
C VAL A 13 5.39 -4.93 4.71
N ILE A 14 5.02 -4.48 3.51
CA ILE A 14 5.96 -3.89 2.55
C ILE A 14 6.66 -2.68 3.15
N PHE A 15 5.91 -1.79 3.81
CA PHE A 15 6.47 -0.59 4.45
C PHE A 15 7.47 -0.94 5.55
N ALA A 16 7.13 -1.92 6.40
CA ALA A 16 7.99 -2.37 7.49
C ALA A 16 9.30 -2.99 6.97
N LEU A 17 9.19 -3.92 6.00
CA LEU A 17 10.35 -4.55 5.38
C LEU A 17 11.24 -3.52 4.66
N PHE A 18 10.63 -2.57 3.95
CA PHE A 18 11.37 -1.52 3.27
C PHE A 18 12.06 -0.56 4.25
N GLY A 19 11.43 -0.24 5.39
CA GLY A 19 12.05 0.55 6.46
C GLY A 19 13.29 -0.14 7.05
N ILE A 20 13.21 -1.45 7.31
CA ILE A 20 14.36 -2.24 7.76
C ILE A 20 15.48 -2.22 6.71
N LEU A 21 15.13 -2.43 5.44
CA LEU A 21 16.08 -2.39 4.33
C LEU A 21 16.76 -1.02 4.20
N LEU A 22 16.01 0.07 4.35
CA LEU A 22 16.53 1.43 4.27
C LEU A 22 17.54 1.70 5.39
N LEU A 23 17.23 1.30 6.62
CA LEU A 23 18.17 1.38 7.73
C LEU A 23 19.43 0.53 7.46
N ALA A 24 19.26 -0.71 7.00
CA ALA A 24 20.40 -1.57 6.66
C ALA A 24 21.27 -0.97 5.55
N GLN A 25 20.67 -0.41 4.50
CA GLN A 25 21.38 0.23 3.39
C GLN A 25 22.16 1.47 3.86
N MET A 26 21.60 2.30 4.73
CA MET A 26 22.28 3.49 5.24
C MET A 26 23.54 3.17 6.04
N TRP A 27 23.54 2.08 6.81
CA TRP A 27 24.66 1.74 7.70
C TRP A 27 25.67 0.77 7.08
N ALA A 28 25.21 -0.14 6.21
CA ALA A 28 26.05 -1.23 5.70
C ALA A 28 26.22 -1.23 4.18
N THR A 29 25.60 -0.30 3.43
CA THR A 29 25.62 -0.27 1.95
C THR A 29 25.49 -1.67 1.34
N ILE A 30 24.41 -2.37 1.70
CA ILE A 30 24.17 -3.78 1.33
C ILE A 30 23.98 -4.00 -0.17
N MET A 31 23.70 -2.93 -0.93
CA MET A 31 23.59 -2.98 -2.39
C MET A 31 24.05 -1.67 -3.06
N PRO A 32 24.32 -1.68 -4.38
CA PRO A 32 24.55 -0.47 -5.15
C PRO A 32 23.40 0.54 -5.06
N TRP A 33 23.74 1.83 -5.03
CA TRP A 33 22.76 2.92 -4.92
C TRP A 33 21.78 2.98 -6.08
N ASP A 34 22.19 2.60 -7.30
CA ASP A 34 21.30 2.58 -8.45
C ASP A 34 20.20 1.52 -8.29
N ILE A 35 20.53 0.35 -7.74
CA ILE A 35 19.58 -0.73 -7.46
C ILE A 35 18.67 -0.31 -6.31
N PHE A 36 19.23 0.25 -5.24
CA PHE A 36 18.44 0.69 -4.08
C PHE A 36 17.40 1.74 -4.48
N ILE A 37 17.76 2.72 -5.31
CA ILE A 37 16.84 3.75 -5.78
C ILE A 37 15.73 3.15 -6.65
N LYS A 38 16.06 2.25 -7.59
CA LYS A 38 15.05 1.54 -8.40
C LYS A 38 14.08 0.76 -7.53
N LEU A 39 14.60 0.07 -6.51
CA LEU A 39 13.79 -0.69 -5.56
C LEU A 39 12.88 0.23 -4.72
N SER A 40 13.39 1.39 -4.30
CA SER A 40 12.64 2.42 -3.55
C SER A 40 11.47 2.95 -4.35
N ILE A 41 11.71 3.31 -5.62
CA ILE A 41 10.66 3.78 -6.53
C ILE A 41 9.62 2.67 -6.75
N THR A 42 10.06 1.43 -6.94
CA THR A 42 9.15 0.28 -7.12
C THR A 42 8.27 0.07 -5.90
N ALA A 43 8.85 0.06 -4.69
CA ALA A 43 8.09 -0.09 -3.45
C ALA A 43 7.05 1.03 -3.27
N LEU A 44 7.45 2.29 -3.53
CA LEU A 44 6.56 3.45 -3.48
C LEU A 44 5.37 3.30 -4.44
N ILE A 45 5.62 2.92 -5.69
CA ILE A 45 4.56 2.72 -6.69
C ILE A 45 3.58 1.63 -6.23
N VAL A 46 4.09 0.49 -5.73
CA VAL A 46 3.24 -0.60 -5.23
C VAL A 46 2.36 -0.14 -4.07
N ILE A 47 2.91 0.64 -3.14
CA ILE A 47 2.16 1.20 -2.00
C ILE A 47 1.05 2.13 -2.51
N VAL A 48 1.38 3.08 -3.39
CA VAL A 48 0.41 4.06 -3.91
C VAL A 48 -0.72 3.38 -4.67
N ILE A 49 -0.41 2.43 -5.57
CA ILE A 49 -1.43 1.71 -6.34
C ILE A 49 -2.32 0.89 -5.42
N THR A 50 -1.73 0.11 -4.50
CA THR A 50 -2.51 -0.77 -3.61
C THR A 50 -3.41 0.05 -2.68
N PHE A 51 -2.90 1.15 -2.15
CA PHE A 51 -3.67 2.03 -1.28
C PHE A 51 -4.76 2.78 -2.05
N GLY A 52 -4.46 3.29 -3.26
CA GLY A 52 -5.43 3.92 -4.14
C GLY A 52 -6.58 2.98 -4.50
N LEU A 53 -6.27 1.74 -4.89
CA LEU A 53 -7.29 0.71 -5.16
C LEU A 53 -8.11 0.37 -3.92
N ALA A 54 -7.49 0.30 -2.74
CA ALA A 54 -8.21 0.03 -1.50
C ALA A 54 -9.18 1.17 -1.12
N LEU A 55 -8.77 2.43 -1.34
CA LEU A 55 -9.63 3.59 -1.13
C LEU A 55 -10.81 3.61 -2.10
N LEU A 56 -10.55 3.41 -3.40
CA LEU A 56 -11.61 3.29 -4.41
C LEU A 56 -12.58 2.18 -4.04
N TYR A 57 -12.08 1.00 -3.67
CA TYR A 57 -12.93 -0.12 -3.27
C TYR A 57 -13.77 0.21 -2.03
N ARG A 58 -13.21 0.94 -1.06
CA ARG A 58 -13.96 1.40 0.11
C ARG A 58 -15.11 2.32 -0.31
N GLU A 59 -14.82 3.31 -1.15
CA GLU A 59 -15.79 4.28 -1.64
C GLU A 59 -16.93 3.60 -2.40
N TYR A 60 -16.61 2.67 -3.31
CA TYR A 60 -17.62 1.87 -4.02
C TYR A 60 -18.49 1.02 -3.09
N MET A 61 -17.89 0.40 -2.07
CA MET A 61 -18.66 -0.41 -1.11
C MET A 61 -19.55 0.45 -0.22
N GLU A 62 -19.10 1.65 0.14
CA GLU A 62 -19.86 2.61 0.95
C GLU A 62 -21.04 3.19 0.16
N GLU A 63 -20.82 3.57 -1.10
CA GLU A 63 -21.89 3.98 -2.01
C GLU A 63 -22.91 2.85 -2.21
N LYS A 64 -22.44 1.61 -2.41
CA LYS A 64 -23.30 0.44 -2.53
C LYS A 64 -24.15 0.22 -1.28
N SER A 65 -23.57 0.32 -0.07
CA SER A 65 -24.33 0.16 1.17
C SER A 65 -25.39 1.25 1.34
N MET A 66 -25.10 2.50 0.95
CA MET A 66 -26.08 3.59 1.05
C MET A 66 -27.27 3.43 0.10
N LYS A 67 -27.07 2.83 -1.08
CA LYS A 67 -28.17 2.44 -1.99
C LYS A 67 -28.98 1.27 -1.44
N GLU A 68 -28.32 0.26 -0.87
CA GLU A 68 -29.00 -0.89 -0.24
C GLU A 68 -29.86 -0.46 0.96
N GLU A 69 -29.40 0.53 1.73
CA GLU A 69 -30.11 1.08 2.88
C GLU A 69 -31.14 2.17 2.50
N LYS A 70 -31.38 2.44 1.21
CA LYS A 70 -32.30 3.47 0.69
C LYS A 70 -32.01 4.90 1.15
N TYR A 71 -30.78 5.19 1.55
CA TYR A 71 -30.33 6.57 1.79
C TYR A 71 -30.03 7.31 0.48
N LEU A 72 -29.76 6.56 -0.59
CA LEU A 72 -29.61 7.04 -1.96
C LEU A 72 -30.54 6.22 -2.87
N ASP A 73 -31.20 6.89 -3.83
CA ASP A 73 -32.09 6.28 -4.83
C ASP A 73 -31.29 5.54 -5.92
#